data_AF-A0A942GER1-F1
#
_entry.id   AF-A0A942GER1-F1
#
_cell.length_a   1.000
_cell.length_b   1.000
_cell.length_c   1.000
_cell.angle_alpha   90.00
_cell.angle_beta   90.00
_cell.angle_gamma   90.00
#
_symmetry.space_group_name_H-M   'P 1'
#
loop_
_entity.id
_entity.type
_entity.pdbx_description
1 polymer ?
#
loop_
_entity_poly.entity_id
_entity_poly.type
_entity_poly.pdbx_seq_one_letter_code
_entity_poly.pdbx_strand_id
1 'polypeptide(L)'
;MKSIKIFLAVLSVIIISSSITFAQEHNHTDHSKMEMKKDSTKVDDIVRKGVIDLQSIDKNKDGKVFQDPMDWNVISDKAGKCPLCKMTLKEVTIKKAKENLVKNGFKVKQY
;
A
#
# COMPACT_ATOMS: atom_id res chain seq x y z
N MET A 1 16.08 -16.73 61.70
CA MET A 1 15.28 -17.92 62.03
C MET A 1 13.79 -17.54 62.03
N LYS A 2 13.05 -17.84 60.96
CA LYS A 2 11.67 -18.32 61.04
C LYS A 2 11.23 -18.83 59.66
N SER A 3 10.66 -20.00 59.74
CA SER A 3 10.43 -21.03 58.73
C SER A 3 9.22 -20.76 57.82
N ILE A 4 9.32 -21.31 56.60
CA ILE A 4 8.30 -22.13 55.91
C ILE A 4 6.93 -21.51 55.69
N LYS A 5 6.54 -21.38 54.41
CA LYS A 5 5.33 -22.02 53.85
C LYS A 5 5.59 -22.45 52.40
N ILE A 6 5.70 -23.77 52.21
CA ILE A 6 5.75 -24.46 50.92
C ILE A 6 4.36 -24.39 50.31
N PHE A 7 4.20 -23.77 49.15
CA PHE A 7 2.99 -23.90 48.33
C PHE A 7 3.23 -24.99 47.28
N LEU A 8 2.93 -26.22 47.68
CA LEU A 8 2.73 -27.34 46.77
C LEU A 8 1.25 -27.34 46.36
N ALA A 9 0.98 -26.97 45.12
CA ALA A 9 -0.27 -27.30 44.46
C ALA A 9 0.08 -27.97 43.13
N VAL A 10 0.28 -29.29 43.21
CA VAL A 10 0.24 -30.20 42.06
C VAL A 10 -1.24 -30.36 41.72
N LEU A 11 -1.65 -29.86 40.56
CA LEU A 11 -2.97 -30.16 40.01
C LEU A 11 -2.81 -30.70 38.58
N SER A 12 -2.83 -32.03 38.53
CA SER A 12 -3.43 -32.89 37.50
C SER A 12 -3.50 -32.38 36.05
N VAL A 13 -2.59 -32.92 35.26
CA VAL A 13 -2.77 -33.68 33.99
C VAL A 13 -4.17 -33.69 33.34
N ILE A 14 -4.11 -33.90 32.01
CA ILE A 14 -5.13 -34.33 31.04
C ILE A 14 -5.77 -33.09 30.38
N ILE A 15 -5.63 -32.85 29.06
CA ILE A 15 -6.49 -33.46 28.04
C ILE A 15 -5.92 -33.14 26.62
N ILE A 16 -5.61 -34.22 25.88
CA ILE A 16 -5.72 -34.44 24.43
C ILE A 16 -4.77 -33.68 23.49
N SER A 17 -3.63 -34.30 23.17
CA SER A 17 -2.91 -34.07 21.91
C SER A 17 -3.51 -34.95 20.80
N SER A 18 -4.66 -34.56 20.27
CA SER A 18 -5.16 -35.11 19.01
C SER A 18 -4.32 -34.55 17.87
N SER A 19 -3.57 -35.43 17.20
CA SER A 19 -2.85 -35.15 15.97
C SER A 19 -3.80 -34.58 14.92
N ILE A 20 -3.68 -33.29 14.59
CA ILE A 20 -4.34 -32.73 13.42
C ILE A 20 -3.43 -33.02 12.22
N THR A 21 -3.78 -34.03 11.44
CA THR A 21 -3.29 -34.17 10.07
C THR A 21 -3.95 -33.08 9.23
N PHE A 22 -3.25 -31.97 8.98
CA PHE A 22 -3.62 -31.04 7.92
C PHE A 22 -3.11 -31.59 6.59
N ALA A 23 -3.95 -32.34 5.89
CA ALA A 23 -3.82 -32.47 4.44
C ALA A 23 -4.66 -31.34 3.82
N GLN A 24 -4.00 -30.29 3.33
CA GLN A 24 -4.64 -29.33 2.43
C GLN A 24 -4.69 -29.97 1.04
N GLU A 25 -5.88 -30.42 0.65
CA GLU A 25 -6.16 -30.74 -0.74
C GLU A 25 -6.43 -29.44 -1.50
N HIS A 26 -5.60 -29.17 -2.51
CA HIS A 26 -5.69 -28.01 -3.37
C HIS A 26 -6.77 -28.22 -4.43
N ASN A 27 -8.04 -28.02 -4.06
CA ASN A 27 -9.11 -27.90 -5.04
C ASN A 27 -9.30 -26.43 -5.41
N HIS A 28 -8.79 -26.07 -6.59
CA HIS A 28 -9.10 -24.84 -7.30
C HIS A 28 -10.62 -24.68 -7.42
N THR A 29 -11.19 -23.71 -6.72
CA THR A 29 -12.58 -23.31 -6.91
C THR A 29 -12.65 -21.80 -7.12
N ASP A 30 -12.94 -21.49 -8.38
CA ASP A 30 -13.77 -20.40 -8.88
C ASP A 30 -13.46 -18.94 -8.46
N HIS A 31 -13.17 -18.14 -9.48
CA HIS A 31 -13.01 -16.71 -9.41
C HIS A 31 -14.37 -16.06 -9.18
N SER A 32 -14.82 -16.07 -7.93
CA SER A 32 -15.93 -15.23 -7.47
C SER A 32 -15.54 -13.77 -7.67
N LYS A 33 -16.12 -13.18 -8.72
CA LYS A 33 -16.17 -11.74 -8.99
C LYS A 33 -16.78 -11.03 -7.78
N MET A 34 -15.95 -10.66 -6.81
CA MET A 34 -16.33 -9.74 -5.75
C MET A 34 -16.40 -8.33 -6.34
N GLU A 35 -17.60 -7.91 -6.71
CA GLU A 35 -17.89 -6.49 -6.93
C GLU A 35 -17.81 -5.77 -5.58
N MET A 36 -16.65 -5.19 -5.30
CA MET A 36 -16.46 -4.31 -4.16
C MET A 36 -17.26 -3.04 -4.41
N LYS A 37 -18.38 -2.87 -3.70
CA LYS A 37 -19.12 -1.61 -3.63
C LYS A 37 -18.16 -0.51 -3.17
N LYS A 38 -17.90 0.40 -4.10
CA LYS A 38 -17.17 1.65 -3.94
C LYS A 38 -17.98 2.59 -3.05
N ASP A 39 -17.74 2.54 -1.75
CA ASP A 39 -18.02 3.67 -0.87
C ASP A 39 -16.99 3.73 0.26
N SER A 40 -16.01 4.61 0.07
CA SER A 40 -15.12 5.13 1.12
C SER A 40 -14.22 6.20 0.49
N THR A 41 -14.68 7.43 0.56
CA THR A 41 -13.85 8.64 0.72
C THR A 41 -12.68 8.81 -0.25
N LYS A 42 -12.91 9.51 -1.38
CA LYS A 42 -11.94 10.24 -2.22
C LYS A 42 -10.45 9.93 -1.95
N VAL A 43 -10.00 8.71 -2.21
CA VAL A 43 -8.59 8.48 -2.53
C VAL A 43 -8.48 8.92 -3.98
N ASP A 44 -8.12 10.19 -4.16
CA ASP A 44 -7.78 10.75 -5.48
C ASP A 44 -6.82 9.75 -6.13
N ASP A 45 -7.24 9.08 -7.21
CA ASP A 45 -6.41 8.09 -7.90
C ASP A 45 -5.15 8.80 -8.41
N ILE A 46 -4.03 8.59 -7.72
CA ILE A 46 -2.75 9.23 -8.04
C ILE A 46 -2.13 8.68 -9.33
N VAL A 47 -2.71 7.61 -9.90
CA VAL A 47 -2.35 7.07 -11.22
C VAL A 47 -2.94 7.95 -12.31
N ARG A 48 -2.12 8.81 -12.89
CA ARG A 48 -2.56 9.80 -13.89
C ARG A 48 -2.74 9.15 -15.25
N LYS A 49 -3.78 9.57 -15.97
CA LYS A 49 -4.15 9.09 -17.31
C LYS A 49 -4.30 10.28 -18.25
N GLY A 50 -4.06 10.05 -19.55
CA GLY A 50 -4.19 11.09 -20.57
C GLY A 50 -3.12 12.18 -20.46
N VAL A 51 -3.54 13.44 -20.65
CA VAL A 51 -2.65 14.61 -20.54
C VAL A 51 -2.52 15.00 -19.06
N ILE A 52 -1.31 14.96 -18.54
CA ILE A 52 -1.02 15.20 -17.13
C ILE A 52 -0.80 16.69 -16.89
N ASP A 53 -1.64 17.28 -16.04
CA ASP A 53 -1.60 18.70 -15.65
C ASP A 53 -0.84 18.83 -14.32
N LEU A 54 0.49 18.98 -14.36
CA LEU A 54 1.34 18.99 -13.17
C LEU A 54 1.04 20.15 -12.21
N GLN A 55 0.64 21.32 -12.72
CA GLN A 55 0.28 22.47 -11.88
C GLN A 55 -1.00 22.21 -11.08
N SER A 56 -1.96 21.47 -11.63
CA SER A 56 -3.17 21.08 -10.88
C SER A 56 -2.90 20.04 -9.78
N ILE A 57 -1.77 19.34 -9.87
CA ILE A 57 -1.36 18.35 -8.86
C ILE A 57 -0.73 19.03 -7.66
N ASP A 58 0.11 20.04 -7.89
CA ASP A 58 0.74 20.89 -6.87
C ASP A 58 -0.31 21.82 -6.24
N LYS A 59 -1.11 21.28 -5.31
CA LYS A 59 -2.21 21.99 -4.65
C LYS A 59 -1.66 23.00 -3.65
N ASN A 60 -0.49 22.73 -3.06
CA ASN A 60 0.15 23.60 -2.08
C ASN A 60 0.99 24.74 -2.73
N LYS A 61 1.25 24.65 -4.04
CA LYS A 61 1.98 25.62 -4.88
C LYS A 61 3.44 25.80 -4.48
N ASP A 62 4.09 24.74 -3.99
CA ASP A 62 5.50 24.77 -3.60
C ASP A 62 6.46 24.42 -4.76
N GLY A 63 5.93 24.11 -5.94
CA GLY A 63 6.69 23.74 -7.12
C GLY A 63 7.23 22.31 -7.09
N LYS A 64 6.71 21.45 -6.21
CA LYS A 64 7.11 20.05 -6.05
C LYS A 64 5.90 19.12 -6.06
N VAL A 65 6.18 17.85 -6.32
CA VAL A 65 5.24 16.73 -6.23
C VAL A 65 5.97 15.47 -5.77
N PHE A 66 5.22 14.52 -5.26
CA PHE A 66 5.69 13.18 -4.96
C PHE A 66 5.42 12.26 -6.16
N GLN A 67 6.49 11.71 -6.75
CA GLN A 67 6.43 10.85 -7.93
C GLN A 67 7.06 9.49 -7.64
N ASP A 68 6.47 8.43 -8.18
CA ASP A 68 7.05 7.09 -8.08
C ASP A 68 8.30 6.95 -8.96
N PRO A 69 9.38 6.29 -8.49
CA PRO A 69 10.61 6.12 -9.28
C PRO A 69 10.52 5.05 -10.39
N MET A 70 9.45 4.26 -10.45
CA MET A 70 9.24 3.19 -11.42
C MET A 70 7.99 3.43 -12.29
N ASP A 71 6.89 3.86 -11.67
CA ASP A 71 5.61 4.13 -12.30
C ASP A 71 5.42 5.65 -12.50
N TRP A 72 6.03 6.21 -13.54
CA TRP A 72 6.18 7.67 -13.71
C TRP A 72 4.89 8.48 -13.71
N ASN A 73 3.75 7.89 -14.09
CA ASN A 73 2.45 8.52 -14.04
C ASN A 73 1.76 8.47 -12.67
N VAL A 74 2.40 7.89 -11.66
CA VAL A 74 1.93 7.90 -10.28
C VAL A 74 2.49 9.14 -9.59
N ILE A 75 1.64 10.16 -9.45
CA ILE A 75 2.03 11.49 -8.96
C ILE A 75 0.99 12.04 -7.99
N SER A 76 1.46 12.55 -6.85
CA SER A 76 0.67 13.09 -5.75
C SER A 76 1.24 14.42 -5.26
N ASP A 77 0.38 15.28 -4.73
CA ASP A 77 0.76 16.48 -3.96
C ASP A 77 1.35 16.11 -2.58
N LYS A 78 1.01 14.92 -2.09
CA LYS A 78 1.33 14.45 -0.74
C LYS A 78 2.23 13.23 -0.79
N ALA A 79 3.08 13.09 0.22
CA ALA A 79 3.84 11.88 0.47
C ALA A 79 2.91 10.66 0.56
N GLY A 80 3.40 9.51 0.11
CA GLY A 80 2.60 8.29 0.05
C GLY A 80 3.36 7.13 -0.57
N LYS A 81 2.63 6.07 -0.89
CA LYS A 81 3.14 4.89 -1.58
C LYS A 81 2.44 4.72 -2.92
N CYS A 82 3.17 4.24 -3.92
CA CYS A 82 2.58 3.88 -5.20
C CYS A 82 1.62 2.70 -5.02
N PRO A 83 0.38 2.77 -5.55
CA PRO A 83 -0.57 1.68 -5.45
C PRO A 83 -0.19 0.47 -6.32
N LEU A 84 0.67 0.65 -7.32
CA LEU A 84 1.09 -0.39 -8.26
C LEU A 84 2.29 -1.18 -7.71
N CYS A 85 3.41 -0.51 -7.43
CA CYS A 85 4.64 -1.17 -6.98
C CYS A 85 4.91 -1.10 -5.46
N LYS A 86 4.08 -0.38 -4.69
CA LYS A 86 4.18 -0.21 -3.22
C LYS A 86 5.44 0.52 -2.72
N MET A 87 6.26 1.05 -3.62
CA MET A 87 7.39 1.91 -3.28
C MET A 87 6.90 3.25 -2.70
N THR A 88 7.75 3.88 -1.89
CA THR A 88 7.49 5.23 -1.39
C THR A 88 7.75 6.24 -2.50
N LEU A 89 6.80 7.15 -2.70
CA LEU A 89 6.93 8.23 -3.68
C LEU A 89 8.07 9.18 -3.26
N LYS A 90 8.83 9.68 -4.23
CA LYS A 90 9.93 10.61 -3.99
C LYS A 90 9.51 12.03 -4.31
N GLU A 91 9.83 12.97 -3.44
CA GLU A 91 9.64 14.40 -3.72
C GLU A 91 10.57 14.83 -4.87
N VAL A 92 10.00 15.46 -5.88
CA VAL A 92 10.70 16.00 -7.05
C VAL A 92 10.10 17.35 -7.42
N THR A 93 10.87 18.21 -8.08
CA THR A 93 10.33 19.46 -8.62
C THR A 93 9.37 19.18 -9.78
N ILE A 94 8.42 20.09 -10.04
CA ILE A 94 7.54 20.02 -11.22
C ILE A 94 8.34 19.87 -12.51
N LYS A 95 9.47 20.59 -12.63
CA LYS A 95 10.38 20.47 -13.79
C LYS A 95 10.89 19.03 -13.95
N LYS A 96 11.37 18.43 -12.87
CA LYS A 96 11.89 17.06 -12.88
C LYS A 96 10.79 16.04 -13.18
N ALA A 97 9.60 16.21 -12.59
CA ALA A 97 8.44 15.37 -12.87
C ALA A 97 8.04 15.45 -14.35
N LYS A 98 8.02 16.65 -14.94
CA LYS A 98 7.76 16.87 -16.38
C LYS A 98 8.78 16.13 -17.25
N GLU A 99 10.06 16.26 -16.93
CA GLU A 99 11.13 15.55 -17.66
C GLU A 99 10.95 14.03 -17.58
N ASN A 100 10.67 13.49 -16.38
CA ASN A 100 10.46 12.06 -16.19
C ASN A 100 9.24 11.57 -16.99
N LEU A 101 8.14 12.32 -16.99
CA LEU A 101 6.94 11.98 -17.76
C LEU A 101 7.21 11.96 -19.27
N VAL A 102 7.80 13.03 -19.81
CA VAL A 102 8.09 13.14 -21.25
C VAL A 102 9.08 12.08 -21.71
N LYS A 103 10.15 11.84 -20.94
CA LYS A 103 11.15 10.79 -21.23
C LYS A 103 10.55 9.40 -21.29
N ASN A 104 9.44 9.16 -20.59
CA ASN A 104 8.76 7.87 -20.54
C ASN A 104 7.44 7.85 -21.33
N GLY A 105 7.27 8.77 -22.29
CA GLY A 105 6.17 8.73 -23.26
C GLY A 105 4.82 9.27 -22.77
N PHE A 106 4.77 9.92 -21.61
CA PHE A 106 3.55 10.54 -21.11
C PHE A 106 3.34 11.95 -21.68
N LYS A 107 2.08 12.28 -21.97
CA LYS A 107 1.69 13.62 -22.43
C LYS A 107 1.52 14.53 -21.22
N VAL A 108 2.15 15.70 -21.25
CA VAL A 108 2.07 16.71 -20.19
C VAL A 108 1.50 18.00 -20.76
N LYS A 109 0.61 18.66 -20.00
CA LYS A 109 0.06 19.97 -20.38
C LYS A 109 1.19 21.00 -20.48
N GLN A 110 1.12 21.85 -21.51
CA GLN A 110 2.02 22.98 -21.68
C GLN A 110 1.39 24.23 -21.04
N TYR A 111 2.22 25.08 -20.45
CA TYR A 111 1.85 26.37 -19.86
C TYR A 111 2.85 27.42 -20.32
#